data_AF-A0A2Z5EHD9-F1
#
_entry.id   AF-A0A2Z5EHD9-F1
#
_cell.length_a   1.000
_cell.length_b   1.000
_cell.length_c   1.000
_cell.angle_alpha   90.00
_cell.angle_beta   90.00
_cell.angle_gamma   90.00
#
_symmetry.space_group_name_H-M   'P 1'
#
loop_
_entity.id
_entity.type
_entity.pdbx_description
1 polymer ?
#
loop_
_entity_poly.entity_id
_entity_poly.type
_entity_poly.pdbx_seq_one_letter_code
_entity_poly.pdbx_strand_id
1 'polypeptide(L)' 'MLQLLSSRAPGMTICPSEVARALAADMRSADWRARMPIVHAAVDQLLSDGTVQLSWKGLPLLARAGPYRIKRSD' A
#
# COMPACT_ATOMS: atom_id res chain seq x y z
N MET A 1 3.82 3.68 4.87
CA MET A 1 3.80 2.73 3.73
C MET A 1 5.20 2.32 3.29
N LEU A 2 6.07 3.25 2.88
CA LEU A 2 7.42 2.92 2.39
C LEU A 2 8.29 2.17 3.42
N GLN A 3 8.17 2.51 4.71
CA GLN A 3 8.81 1.76 5.79
C GLN A 3 8.36 0.29 5.81
N LEU A 4 7.06 0.03 5.69
CA LEU A 4 6.50 -1.32 5.68
C LEU A 4 6.90 -2.12 4.43
N LEU A 5 7.09 -1.44 3.29
CA LEU A 5 7.69 -2.06 2.11
C LEU A 5 9.18 -2.39 2.33
N SER A 6 9.91 -1.48 2.96
CA SER A 6 11.35 -1.62 3.21
C SER A 6 11.68 -2.69 4.26
N SER A 7 10.73 -3.02 5.13
CA SER A 7 10.86 -4.15 6.07
C SER A 7 10.61 -5.52 5.42
N ARG A 8 10.30 -5.58 4.12
CA ARG A 8 10.15 -6.82 3.37
C ARG A 8 11.38 -7.08 2.51
N ALA A 9 11.59 -8.34 2.13
CA ALA A 9 12.61 -8.69 1.14
C ALA A 9 12.35 -7.95 -0.20
N PRO A 10 13.39 -7.67 -1.01
CA PRO A 10 13.25 -7.05 -2.32
C PRO A 10 12.21 -7.76 -3.20
N GLY A 11 11.42 -6.98 -3.95
CA GLY A 11 10.36 -7.49 -4.82
C GLY A 11 9.08 -7.96 -4.10
N MET A 12 9.07 -8.03 -2.76
CA MET A 12 7.87 -8.36 -2.01
C MET A 12 6.84 -7.23 -2.07
N THR A 13 5.58 -7.63 -1.94
CA THR A 13 4.44 -6.72 -1.97
C THR A 13 3.73 -6.68 -0.62
N ILE A 14 2.99 -5.61 -0.39
CA ILE A 14 2.00 -5.49 0.70
C ILE A 14 0.62 -5.18 0.09
N CYS A 15 -0.44 -5.29 0.89
CA CYS A 15 -1.77 -4.81 0.52
C CYS A 15 -2.15 -3.54 1.32
N PRO A 16 -3.17 -2.78 0.88
CA PRO A 16 -3.61 -1.56 1.57
C PRO A 16 -4.01 -1.82 3.02
N SER A 17 -4.67 -2.94 3.29
CA SER A 17 -5.14 -3.28 4.63
C SER A 17 -3.98 -3.53 5.61
N GLU A 18 -2.82 -4.01 5.14
CA GLU A 18 -1.62 -4.12 5.98
C GLU A 18 -1.11 -2.73 6.38
N VAL A 19 -1.10 -1.78 5.45
CA VAL A 19 -0.72 -0.38 5.73
C VAL A 19 -1.69 0.26 6.72
N ALA A 20 -2.99 0.10 6.53
CA ALA A 20 -3.98 0.68 7.43
C ALA A 20 -3.93 0.09 8.84
N ARG A 21 -3.68 -1.22 8.98
CA ARG A 21 -3.50 -1.83 10.30
C ARG A 21 -2.27 -1.30 11.01
N ALA A 22 -1.15 -1.12 10.29
CA ALA A 22 0.04 -0.50 10.85
C ALA A 22 -0.24 0.94 11.32
N LEU A 23 -0.89 1.76 10.50
CA LEU A 23 -1.27 3.14 10.87
C LEU A 23 -2.22 3.19 12.09
N ALA A 24 -3.20 2.29 12.15
CA ALA A 24 -4.13 2.23 13.28
C ALA A 24 -3.41 1.81 14.56
N ALA A 25 -2.50 0.82 14.48
CA ALA A 25 -1.67 0.39 15.61
C ALA A 25 -0.79 1.52 16.15
N ASP A 26 -0.13 2.29 15.28
CA ASP A 26 0.67 3.46 15.66
C ASP A 26 -0.17 4.51 16.41
N MET A 27 -1.44 4.66 16.01
CA MET A 27 -2.40 5.56 16.66
C MET A 27 -3.12 4.93 17.86
N ARG A 28 -2.71 3.73 18.31
CA ARG A 28 -3.34 2.95 19.39
C ARG A 28 -4.86 2.79 19.19
N SER A 29 -5.27 2.62 17.94
CA SER A 29 -6.67 2.46 17.51
C SER A 29 -6.87 1.12 16.82
N ALA A 30 -8.03 0.49 17.03
CA ALA A 30 -8.42 -0.72 16.31
C ALA A 30 -9.11 -0.43 14.96
N ASP A 31 -9.50 0.82 14.70
CA ASP A 31 -10.29 1.18 13.53
C ASP A 31 -9.43 1.45 12.30
N TRP A 32 -8.83 0.39 11.78
CA TRP A 32 -8.04 0.44 10.56
C TRP A 32 -8.90 0.71 9.32
N ARG A 33 -10.20 0.39 9.35
CA ARG A 33 -11.09 0.61 8.19
C ARG A 33 -11.28 2.09 7.93
N ALA A 34 -11.40 2.91 8.97
CA ALA A 34 -11.42 4.37 8.85
C ALA A 34 -10.14 4.95 8.25
N ARG A 35 -9.02 4.20 8.21
CA ARG A 35 -7.75 4.63 7.60
C ARG A 35 -7.65 4.30 6.11
N MET A 36 -8.59 3.55 5.53
CA MET A 36 -8.56 3.21 4.11
C MET A 36 -8.50 4.43 3.17
N PRO A 37 -9.27 5.52 3.39
CA PRO A 37 -9.21 6.69 2.50
C PRO A 37 -7.81 7.32 2.43
N ILE A 38 -7.14 7.51 3.57
CA ILE A 38 -5.80 8.10 3.59
C ILE A 38 -4.74 7.16 3.00
N VAL A 39 -4.88 5.84 3.21
CA VAL A 39 -4.00 4.85 2.58
C VAL A 39 -4.16 4.89 1.06
N HIS A 40 -5.39 4.97 0.55
CA HIS A 40 -5.67 5.06 -0.88
C HIS A 40 -5.10 6.33 -1.50
N ALA A 41 -5.28 7.49 -0.86
CA ALA A 41 -4.70 8.75 -1.31
C ALA A 41 -3.16 8.67 -1.37
N ALA A 42 -2.51 8.08 -0.36
CA ALA A 42 -1.07 7.91 -0.36
C ALA A 42 -0.58 6.94 -1.46
N VAL A 43 -1.34 5.88 -1.75
CA VAL A 43 -1.04 4.97 -2.86
C VAL A 43 -1.15 5.69 -4.20
N ASP A 44 -2.21 6.47 -4.42
CA ASP A 44 -2.42 7.21 -5.66
C ASP A 44 -1.28 8.22 -5.90
N GLN A 45 -0.86 8.93 -4.85
CA GLN A 45 0.25 9.86 -4.94
C GLN A 45 1.56 9.12 -5.30
N LEU A 46 1.90 8.06 -4.56
CA LEU A 46 3.16 7.35 -4.77
C LEU A 46 3.21 6.58 -6.10
N LEU A 47 2.05 6.15 -6.62
CA LEU A 47 1.94 5.58 -7.96
C LEU A 47 2.19 6.65 -9.03
N SER A 48 1.60 7.83 -8.86
CA SER A 48 1.80 8.97 -9.75
C SER A 48 3.26 9.44 -9.75
N ASP A 49 3.90 9.42 -8.59
CA ASP A 49 5.33 9.73 -8.42
C ASP A 49 6.26 8.62 -8.94
N GLY A 50 5.71 7.50 -9.43
CA GLY A 50 6.49 6.34 -9.89
C GLY A 50 7.27 5.62 -8.78
N THR A 51 7.01 5.92 -7.51
CA THR A 51 7.72 5.34 -6.35
C THR A 51 7.23 3.92 -6.03
N VAL A 52 5.99 3.60 -6.39
CA VAL A 52 5.42 2.27 -6.23
C VAL A 52 4.78 1.77 -7.51
N GLN A 53 4.71 0.45 -7.65
CA GLN A 53 3.96 -0.23 -8.71
C GLN A 53 2.82 -1.03 -8.09
N LEU A 54 1.70 -1.08 -8.79
CA LEU A 54 0.52 -1.86 -8.40
C LEU A 54 0.41 -3.14 -9.21
N SER A 55 -0.11 -4.20 -8.58
CA SER A 55 -0.47 -5.43 -9.29
C SER A 55 -1.68 -6.13 -8.69
N TRP A 56 -2.36 -6.93 -9.50
CA TRP A 56 -3.41 -7.84 -9.06
C TRP A 56 -3.32 -9.15 -9.82
N LYS A 57 -3.36 -10.27 -9.09
CA LYS A 57 -3.15 -11.62 -9.65
C LYS A 57 -1.89 -11.72 -10.55
N GLY A 58 -0.82 -11.05 -10.16
CA GLY A 58 0.45 -11.02 -10.90
C GLY A 58 0.48 -10.06 -12.09
N LEU A 59 -0.65 -9.45 -12.46
CA LEU A 59 -0.71 -8.49 -13.57
C LEU A 59 -0.53 -7.05 -13.06
N PRO A 60 0.25 -6.21 -13.76
CA PRO A 60 0.42 -4.81 -13.38
C PRO A 60 -0.88 -4.03 -13.51
N LEU A 61 -1.07 -3.04 -12.63
CA LEU A 61 -2.19 -2.11 -12.68
C LEU A 61 -1.68 -0.67 -12.84
N LEU A 62 -2.32 0.10 -13.72
CA LEU A 62 -2.01 1.52 -13.95
C LEU A 62 -2.72 2.45 -12.94
N ALA A 63 -3.77 1.95 -12.28
CA ALA A 63 -4.51 2.66 -11.26
C ALA A 63 -5.07 1.66 -10.24
N ARG A 64 -5.45 2.13 -9.06
CA ARG A 64 -6.11 1.28 -8.06
C ARG A 64 -7.42 0.73 -8.62
N ALA A 65 -7.56 -0.60 -8.63
CA ALA A 65 -8.78 -1.27 -9.03
C ALA A 65 -8.97 -2.55 -8.20
N GLY A 66 -10.14 -2.72 -7.59
CA GLY A 66 -10.45 -3.89 -6.78
C GLY A 66 -9.41 -4.14 -5.67
N PRO A 67 -9.15 -5.42 -5.32
CA PRO A 67 -7.99 -5.78 -4.52
C PRO A 67 -6.70 -5.57 -5.31
N TYR A 68 -5.66 -5.07 -4.65
CA TYR A 68 -4.36 -4.86 -5.28
C TYR A 68 -3.21 -5.03 -4.29
N ARG A 69 -2.03 -5.23 -4.85
CA ARG A 69 -0.74 -5.34 -4.16
C ARG A 69 0.11 -4.13 -4.53
N ILE A 70 0.93 -3.69 -3.60
CA ILE A 70 1.81 -2.53 -3.71
C ILE A 70 3.24 -3.05 -3.53
N LYS A 71 4.15 -2.69 -4.42
CA LYS A 71 5.60 -2.89 -4.26
C LYS A 71 6.35 -1.60 -4.57
N ARG A 72 7.60 -1.49 -4.12
CA ARG A 72 8.49 -0.40 -4.54
C ARG A 72 8.80 -0.55 -6.03
N SER A 73 8.90 0.58 -6.72
CA SER A 73 9.66 0.63 -7.97
C SER A 73 11.14 0.48 -7.62
N ASP A 74 11.84 -0.34 -8.38
CA ASP A 74 13.30 -0.47 -8.33
C ASP A 74 13.91 0.58 -9.26
#